data_AF-A0A840QS28-F1
#
_entry.id   AF-A0A840QS28-F1
#
_cell.length_a   1.000
_cell.length_b   1.000
_cell.length_c   1.000
_cell.angle_alpha   90.00
_cell.angle_beta   90.00
_cell.angle_gamma   90.00
#
_symmetry.space_group_name_H-M   'P 1'
#
loop_
_entity.id
_entity.type
_entity.pdbx_description
1 polymer ?
#
loop_
_entity_poly.entity_id
_entity_poly.type
_entity_poly.pdbx_seq_one_letter_code
_entity_poly.pdbx_strand_id
1 'polypeptide(L)' 'MQHEEVLDYLVGQPLDAIADLHSPGDFVDDVDRFTGATIRGNKIFSAIQDGLNRGIY' A
#
# COMPACT_ATOMS: atom_id res chain seq x y z
N MET A 1 -13.09 -0.85 3.17
CA MET A 1 -12.39 -1.87 4.01
C MET A 1 -10.87 -1.72 3.86
N GLN A 2 -10.25 -0.58 4.19
CA GLN A 2 -8.79 -0.38 4.32
C GLN A 2 -7.88 -0.65 3.09
N HIS A 3 -7.92 -1.81 2.44
CA HIS A 3 -7.23 -2.08 1.17
C HIS A 3 -7.81 -1.27 0.00
N GLU A 4 -9.11 -0.94 0.07
CA GLU A 4 -9.76 -0.02 -0.87
C GLU A 4 -9.21 1.40 -0.72
N GLU A 5 -8.98 1.89 0.50
CA GLU A 5 -8.38 3.21 0.76
C GLU A 5 -6.95 3.29 0.25
N VAL A 6 -6.19 2.19 0.37
CA VAL A 6 -4.86 2.06 -0.24
C VAL A 6 -4.93 2.14 -1.77
N LEU A 7 -5.90 1.47 -2.39
CA LEU A 7 -6.08 1.51 -3.83
C LEU A 7 -6.47 2.91 -4.29
N ASP A 8 -7.43 3.54 -3.61
CA ASP A 8 -7.87 4.91 -3.91
C ASP A 8 -6.71 5.91 -3.79
N TYR A 9 -5.82 5.75 -2.80
CA TYR A 9 -4.61 6.56 -2.67
C TYR A 9 -3.64 6.36 -3.84
N LEU A 10 -3.40 5.12 -4.25
CA LEU A 10 -2.41 4.79 -5.28
C LEU A 10 -2.89 5.08 -6.71
N VAL A 11 -4.20 5.15 -6.94
CA VAL A 11 -4.76 5.46 -8.27
C VAL A 11 -4.37 6.88 -8.71
N GLY A 12 -3.72 6.99 -9.87
CA GLY A 12 -3.24 8.26 -10.42
C GLY A 12 -1.91 8.75 -9.85
N GLN A 13 -1.35 8.05 -8.87
CA GLN A 13 -0.01 8.32 -8.36
C GLN A 13 1.07 7.69 -9.26
N PRO A 14 2.29 8.24 -9.24
CA PRO A 14 3.44 7.59 -9.86
C PRO A 14 3.80 6.28 -9.13
N LEU A 15 4.52 5.40 -9.83
CA LEU A 15 4.83 4.04 -9.33
C LEU A 15 5.65 4.05 -8.03
N ASP A 16 6.46 5.07 -7.80
CA ASP A 16 7.25 5.24 -6.58
C ASP A 16 6.40 5.46 -5.33
N ALA A 17 5.14 5.91 -5.46
CA ALA A 17 4.20 6.05 -4.35
C ALA A 17 3.89 4.73 -3.62
N ILE A 18 4.21 3.57 -4.23
CA ILE A 18 4.10 2.28 -3.53
C ILE A 18 5.03 2.20 -2.30
N ALA A 19 6.09 3.01 -2.24
CA ALA A 19 6.98 3.08 -1.08
C ALA A 19 6.27 3.59 0.19
N ASP A 20 5.21 4.39 0.04
CA ASP A 20 4.41 4.93 1.14
C ASP A 20 3.69 3.81 1.92
N LEU A 21 3.52 2.62 1.30
CA LEU A 21 2.96 1.43 1.95
C LEU A 21 3.80 0.90 3.12
N HIS A 22 5.05 1.37 3.29
CA HIS A 22 5.84 1.12 4.49
C HIS A 22 5.38 1.94 5.70
N SER A 23 4.66 3.04 5.48
CA SER A 23 4.11 3.93 6.51
C SER A 23 2.65 4.28 6.20
N PRO A 24 1.74 3.28 6.17
CA PRO A 24 0.36 3.48 5.72
C PRO A 24 -0.49 4.35 6.65
N GLY A 25 -0.02 4.65 7.87
CA GLY A 25 -0.74 5.47 8.85
C GLY A 25 -0.88 6.94 8.47
N ASP A 26 -0.26 7.37 7.37
CA ASP A 26 -0.32 8.74 6.86
C ASP A 26 -1.52 8.98 5.91
N PHE A 27 -2.07 7.92 5.30
CA PHE A 27 -3.14 8.04 4.30
C PHE A 27 -4.29 7.02 4.49
N VAL A 28 -4.25 6.22 5.55
CA VAL A 28 -5.32 5.29 5.90
C VAL A 28 -5.74 5.46 7.35
N ASP A 29 -7.01 5.79 7.54
CA ASP A 29 -7.56 6.18 8.84
C ASP A 29 -7.70 5.01 9.82
N ASP A 30 -7.81 3.78 9.32
CA ASP A 30 -8.02 2.58 10.15
C ASP A 30 -6.70 1.90 10.56
N VAL A 31 -5.54 2.58 10.42
CA VAL A 31 -4.25 2.08 10.92
C VAL A 31 -4.15 2.33 12.42
N ASP A 32 -3.92 1.26 13.19
CA ASP A 32 -3.52 1.37 14.60
C ASP A 32 -2.18 2.11 14.66
N ARG A 33 -2.27 3.44 14.83
CA ARG A 33 -1.17 4.40 14.88
C ARG A 33 -0.11 4.04 15.91
N PHE A 34 -0.45 3.21 16.90
CA PHE A 34 0.45 2.84 17.98
C PHE A 34 1.36 1.65 17.63
N THR A 35 0.93 0.78 16.71
CA THR A 35 1.67 -0.44 16.34
C THR A 35 2.02 -0.52 14.85
N GLY A 36 1.48 0.38 14.02
CA GLY A 36 1.58 0.32 12.55
C GLY A 36 0.94 -0.94 11.96
N ALA A 37 0.16 -1.68 12.76
CA ALA A 37 -0.16 -3.08 12.48
C ALA A 37 -1.45 -3.30 11.67
N THR A 38 -2.23 -2.28 11.31
CA THR A 38 -3.54 -2.59 10.70
C THR A 38 -3.53 -2.77 9.18
N ILE A 39 -2.62 -2.19 8.39
CA ILE A 39 -2.48 -2.61 6.98
C ILE A 39 -1.35 -3.61 6.86
N ARG A 40 -1.64 -4.70 6.15
CA ARG A 40 -0.62 -5.50 5.47
C ARG A 40 0.03 -4.70 4.32
N GLY A 41 0.47 -3.46 4.56
CA GLY A 41 0.99 -2.55 3.53
C GLY A 41 2.20 -3.18 2.84
N ASN A 42 3.07 -3.79 3.64
CA ASN A 42 4.17 -4.63 3.16
C ASN A 42 3.71 -5.79 2.26
N LYS A 43 2.53 -6.40 2.49
CA LYS A 43 2.03 -7.47 1.60
C LYS A 43 1.46 -6.92 0.30
N ILE A 44 0.80 -5.76 0.34
CA ILE A 44 0.34 -5.05 -0.86
C ILE A 44 1.56 -4.65 -1.70
N PHE A 45 2.57 -4.07 -1.07
CA PHE A 45 3.85 -3.74 -1.70
C PHE A 45 4.50 -4.97 -2.34
N SER A 46 4.63 -6.07 -1.59
CA SER A 46 5.19 -7.32 -2.13
C SER A 46 4.36 -7.88 -3.29
N ALA A 47 3.03 -7.80 -3.25
CA ALA A 47 2.17 -8.26 -4.34
C ALA A 47 2.31 -7.39 -5.60
N ILE A 48 2.42 -6.07 -5.44
CA ILE A 48 2.68 -5.14 -6.56
C ILE A 48 4.04 -5.43 -7.18
N GLN A 49 5.10 -5.54 -6.36
CA GLN A 49 6.44 -5.88 -6.84
C GLN A 49 6.49 -7.25 -7.54
N ASP A 50 5.81 -8.26 -6.98
CA ASP A 50 5.72 -9.58 -7.60
C ASP A 50 5.01 -9.52 -8.97
N GLY A 51 3.94 -8.73 -9.09
CA GLY A 51 3.26 -8.48 -10.37
C GLY A 51 4.16 -7.80 -11.42
N LEU A 52 4.90 -6.77 -11.00
CA LEU A 52 5.85 -6.04 -11.86
C LEU A 52 7.02 -6.93 -12.30
N ASN A 53 7.62 -7.68 -11.37
CA ASN A 53 8.74 -8.56 -11.66
C ASN A 53 8.37 -9.73 -12.58
N ARG A 54 7.10 -10.13 -12.60
CA ARG A 54 6.58 -11.17 -13.50
C ARG A 54 6.30 -10.67 -14.92
N GLY A 55 6.40 -9.36 -15.18
CA GLY A 55 6.19 -8.77 -16.50
C GLY A 55 4.76 -8.94 -17.02
N ILE A 56 3.77 -9.05 -16.13
CA ILE A 56 2.34 -9.08 -16.51
C ILE A 56 1.81 -7.66 -16.80
N TYR A 57 2.70 -6.66 -16.75
CA TYR A 57 2.50 -5.26 -17.14
C TYR A 57 3.71 -4.77 -17.92
#